data_AF-H8ML98-F1
#
_entry.id   AF-H8ML98-F1
#
_cell.length_a   1.000
_cell.length_b   1.000
_cell.length_c   1.000
_cell.angle_alpha   90.00
_cell.angle_beta   90.00
_cell.angle_gamma   90.00
#
_symmetry.space_group_name_H-M   'P 1'
#
loop_
_entity.id
_entity.type
_entity.pdbx_description
1 polymer ?
#
loop_
_entity_poly.entity_id
_entity_poly.type
_entity_poly.pdbx_seq_one_letter_code
_entity_poly.pdbx_strand_id
1 'polypeptide(L)'
;MSLRIPWMLTCCGLLAACGSGPDLVGVRTATAVRDADDRVTVTAVLTCVPWDGSPAAGDCDADGKEHCMVATWTDSYGRNSPRIITSGVQCVIPQRVEGATVVIRSSAPVPRESGLTIRLGDTPRVVIDSP
;
A
#
# COMPACT_ATOMS: atom_id res chain seq x y z
N MET A 1 43.03 -35.83 -29.07
CA MET A 1 43.31 -34.84 -28.01
C MET A 1 42.74 -33.49 -28.45
N SER A 2 41.99 -32.83 -27.56
CA SER A 2 41.45 -31.45 -27.55
C SER A 2 40.46 -31.05 -28.67
N LEU A 3 39.14 -31.03 -28.41
CA LEU A 3 38.29 -29.99 -27.76
C LEU A 3 38.26 -28.66 -28.53
N ARG A 4 37.20 -28.38 -29.31
CA ARG A 4 35.85 -27.82 -28.98
C ARG A 4 35.84 -26.29 -28.73
N ILE A 5 35.22 -25.63 -29.72
CA ILE A 5 34.58 -24.29 -29.82
C ILE A 5 33.61 -24.03 -28.63
N PRO A 6 33.12 -22.81 -28.31
CA PRO A 6 33.67 -21.45 -28.31
C PRO A 6 33.69 -20.86 -26.88
N TRP A 7 34.51 -19.84 -26.60
CA TRP A 7 34.43 -19.13 -25.33
C TRP A 7 33.21 -18.21 -25.35
N MET A 8 32.20 -18.62 -24.58
CA MET A 8 31.00 -17.87 -24.27
C MET A 8 31.35 -16.46 -23.82
N LEU A 9 30.75 -15.46 -24.47
CA LEU A 9 30.52 -14.16 -23.87
C LEU A 9 29.86 -14.40 -22.51
N THR A 10 30.63 -14.13 -21.46
CA THR A 10 30.13 -14.02 -20.10
C THR A 10 29.14 -12.87 -20.10
N CYS A 11 27.85 -13.21 -20.15
CA CYS A 11 26.78 -12.25 -19.94
C CYS A 11 27.01 -11.63 -18.57
N CYS A 12 27.34 -10.33 -18.58
CA CYS A 12 27.02 -9.41 -17.50
C CYS A 12 25.54 -9.57 -17.15
N GLY A 13 25.25 -10.47 -16.22
CA GLY A 13 24.06 -10.44 -15.41
C GLY A 13 24.55 -10.16 -14.01
N LEU A 14 24.71 -8.87 -13.68
CA LEU A 14 24.67 -8.45 -12.30
C LEU A 14 23.46 -9.16 -11.68
N LEU A 15 23.73 -10.15 -10.83
CA LEU A 15 22.83 -10.49 -9.75
C LEU A 15 22.70 -9.19 -8.97
N ALA A 16 21.73 -8.36 -9.35
CA ALA A 16 21.10 -7.44 -8.43
C ALA A 16 20.42 -8.36 -7.41
N ALA A 17 21.23 -8.87 -6.49
CA ALA A 17 20.77 -9.42 -5.24
C ALA A 17 19.84 -8.34 -4.69
N CYS A 18 18.56 -8.70 -4.50
CA CYS A 18 17.65 -7.92 -3.69
C CYS A 18 18.45 -7.47 -2.46
N GLY A 19 18.55 -6.15 -2.26
CA GLY A 19 19.18 -5.60 -1.07
C GLY A 19 18.54 -6.31 0.13
N SER A 20 19.36 -6.86 1.02
CA SER A 20 18.90 -7.57 2.20
C SER A 20 18.22 -6.59 3.15
N GLY A 21 16.94 -6.33 2.93
CA GLY A 21 16.09 -5.49 3.75
C GLY A 21 14.66 -6.01 3.72
N PRO A 22 13.86 -5.76 4.77
CA PRO A 22 12.44 -6.08 4.72
C PRO A 22 11.77 -5.23 3.64
N ASP A 23 11.15 -5.86 2.65
CA ASP A 23 10.24 -5.16 1.74
C ASP A 23 9.01 -4.71 2.56
N LEU A 24 8.67 -3.42 2.48
CA LEU A 24 7.47 -2.90 3.11
C LEU A 24 6.32 -2.94 2.12
N VAL A 25 5.12 -3.14 2.63
CA VAL A 25 3.91 -2.93 1.85
C VAL A 25 3.49 -1.46 2.00
N GLY A 26 3.17 -0.81 0.90
CA GLY A 26 2.67 0.56 0.85
C GLY A 26 1.42 0.67 -0.02
N VAL A 27 0.90 1.90 -0.16
CA VAL A 27 -0.21 2.21 -1.07
C VAL A 27 0.33 3.00 -2.25
N ARG A 28 0.12 2.47 -3.46
CA ARG A 28 0.51 3.10 -4.73
C ARG A 28 -0.44 4.22 -5.11
N THR A 29 -1.72 3.94 -4.97
CA THR A 29 -2.82 4.86 -5.28
C THR A 29 -4.01 4.49 -4.42
N ALA A 30 -4.81 5.49 -4.07
CA ALA A 30 -6.11 5.25 -3.50
C ALA A 30 -7.13 6.25 -4.06
N THR A 31 -8.36 5.78 -4.23
CA THR A 31 -9.50 6.59 -4.66
C THR A 31 -10.61 6.47 -3.65
N ALA A 32 -11.29 7.58 -3.36
CA ALA A 32 -12.45 7.60 -2.47
C ALA A 32 -13.69 8.01 -3.26
N VAL A 33 -14.79 7.29 -3.06
CA VAL A 33 -16.09 7.56 -3.68
C VAL A 33 -17.14 7.63 -2.57
N ARG A 34 -18.01 8.63 -2.64
CA ARG A 34 -19.18 8.74 -1.77
C ARG A 34 -20.34 7.99 -2.39
N ASP A 35 -20.89 7.06 -1.62
CA ASP A 35 -22.05 6.27 -2.00
C ASP A 35 -23.37 7.02 -1.74
N ALA A 36 -24.48 6.49 -2.23
CA ALA A 36 -25.80 7.09 -2.10
C ALA A 36 -26.30 7.21 -0.65
N ASP A 37 -25.75 6.41 0.27
CA ASP A 37 -26.05 6.42 1.72
C ASP A 37 -25.07 7.30 2.52
N ASP A 38 -24.35 8.20 1.85
CA ASP A 38 -23.33 9.08 2.41
C ASP A 38 -22.13 8.39 3.08
N ARG A 39 -22.00 7.07 2.91
CA ARG A 39 -20.77 6.36 3.25
C ARG A 39 -19.71 6.60 2.20
N VAL A 40 -18.45 6.44 2.59
CA VAL A 40 -17.32 6.59 1.68
C VAL A 40 -16.66 5.24 1.50
N THR A 41 -16.53 4.82 0.25
CA THR A 41 -15.77 3.64 -0.16
C THR A 41 -14.42 4.09 -0.70
N VAL A 42 -13.35 3.56 -0.12
CA VAL A 42 -11.97 3.79 -0.50
C VAL A 42 -11.44 2.53 -1.17
N THR A 43 -10.87 2.67 -2.36
CA THR A 43 -10.17 1.60 -3.06
C THR A 43 -8.70 1.95 -3.08
N ALA A 44 -7.86 1.14 -2.46
CA ALA A 44 -6.42 1.32 -2.40
C ALA A 44 -5.72 0.18 -3.16
N VAL A 45 -4.68 0.54 -3.91
CA VAL A 45 -3.82 -0.41 -4.61
C VAL A 45 -2.50 -0.50 -3.86
N LEU A 46 -2.13 -1.70 -3.46
CA LEU A 46 -0.91 -1.98 -2.73
C LEU A 46 0.30 -2.04 -3.66
N THR A 47 1.46 -1.71 -3.10
CA THR A 47 2.75 -1.78 -3.79
C THR A 47 3.86 -2.14 -2.84
N CYS A 48 4.93 -2.62 -3.43
CA CYS A 48 6.20 -2.87 -2.78
C CYS A 48 6.98 -1.58 -2.59
N VAL A 49 7.37 -1.30 -1.36
CA VAL A 49 8.21 -0.15 -1.02
C VAL A 49 9.47 -0.66 -0.34
N PRO A 50 10.64 -0.51 -0.96
CA PRO A 50 11.90 -0.84 -0.29
C PRO A 50 12.06 0.00 0.97
N TRP A 51 12.51 -0.62 2.04
CA TRP A 51 12.75 0.05 3.32
C TRP A 51 13.67 1.30 3.18
N ASP A 52 14.65 1.23 2.29
CA ASP A 52 15.63 2.29 2.04
C ASP A 52 15.15 3.36 1.04
N GLY A 53 13.91 3.24 0.55
CA GLY A 53 13.35 4.15 -0.45
C GLY A 53 13.97 4.01 -1.84
N SER A 54 14.78 2.98 -2.08
CA SER A 54 15.26 2.64 -3.41
C SER A 54 14.08 2.25 -4.33
N PRO A 55 14.27 2.24 -5.67
CA PRO A 55 13.27 1.68 -6.57
C PRO A 55 13.05 0.20 -6.25
N ALA A 56 11.78 -0.22 -6.16
CA ALA A 56 11.43 -1.62 -5.95
C ALA A 56 12.08 -2.49 -7.04
N ALA A 57 12.96 -3.41 -6.61
CA ALA A 57 13.72 -4.28 -7.50
C ALA A 57 13.03 -5.63 -7.77
N GLY A 58 11.88 -5.90 -7.15
CA GLY A 58 11.18 -7.17 -7.30
C GLY A 58 9.76 -7.16 -6.73
N ASP A 59 9.06 -8.27 -6.94
CA ASP A 59 7.79 -8.56 -6.28
C ASP A 59 8.08 -8.90 -4.80
N CYS A 60 7.42 -8.22 -3.87
CA CYS A 60 7.33 -8.71 -2.50
C CYS A 60 6.46 -9.96 -2.55
N ASP A 61 7.07 -11.11 -2.29
CA ASP A 61 6.30 -12.33 -2.11
C ASP A 61 5.32 -12.10 -0.96
N ALA A 62 4.04 -12.41 -1.23
CA ALA A 62 3.08 -12.48 -0.16
C ALA A 62 3.52 -13.60 0.78
N ASP A 63 3.93 -13.23 1.99
CA ASP A 63 4.37 -14.15 3.03
C ASP A 63 3.19 -14.92 3.67
N GLY A 64 2.05 -14.95 2.99
CA GLY A 64 0.77 -15.48 3.48
C GLY A 64 0.20 -14.69 4.65
N LYS A 65 0.76 -13.52 4.99
CA LYS A 65 0.26 -12.71 6.10
C LYS A 65 -0.86 -11.79 5.67
N GLU A 66 -1.63 -11.43 6.67
CA GLU A 66 -2.72 -10.50 6.54
C GLU A 66 -2.20 -9.05 6.54
N HIS A 67 -2.68 -8.27 5.58
CA HIS A 67 -2.44 -6.84 5.50
C HIS A 67 -3.75 -6.10 5.74
N CYS A 68 -3.83 -5.42 6.89
CA CYS A 68 -4.98 -4.62 7.28
C CYS A 68 -4.77 -3.15 6.94
N MET A 69 -5.75 -2.56 6.26
CA MET A 69 -5.84 -1.13 6.03
C MET A 69 -6.95 -0.51 6.86
N VAL A 70 -6.67 0.66 7.40
CA VAL A 70 -7.59 1.48 8.18
C VAL A 70 -7.76 2.81 7.47
N ALA A 71 -8.99 3.15 7.09
CA ALA A 71 -9.37 4.49 6.67
C ALA A 71 -10.05 5.19 7.85
N THR A 72 -9.57 6.38 8.21
CA THR A 72 -10.10 7.17 9.32
C THR A 72 -10.54 8.53 8.79
N TRP A 73 -11.77 8.92 9.14
CA TRP A 73 -12.29 10.25 8.83
C TRP A 73 -12.34 11.11 10.08
N THR A 74 -11.85 12.33 9.97
CA THR A 74 -11.82 13.28 11.08
C THR A 74 -12.57 14.56 10.76
N ASP A 75 -13.03 15.26 11.78
CA ASP A 75 -13.54 16.61 11.57
C ASP A 75 -12.43 17.56 11.11
N SER A 76 -12.78 18.47 10.21
CA SER A 76 -11.85 19.49 9.71
C SER A 76 -11.75 20.70 10.65
N TYR A 77 -12.61 20.76 11.68
CA TYR A 77 -12.73 21.92 12.55
C TYR A 77 -11.74 21.92 13.73
N GLY A 78 -11.16 20.77 14.08
CA GLY A 78 -10.18 20.65 15.15
C GLY A 78 -8.73 20.83 14.68
N ARG A 79 -8.28 22.06 14.36
CA ARG A 79 -6.90 22.32 13.88
C ARG A 79 -5.78 21.76 14.78
N ASN A 80 -6.05 21.56 16.07
CA ASN A 80 -5.07 21.09 17.06
C ASN A 80 -5.36 19.67 17.59
N SER A 81 -6.53 19.10 17.31
CA SER A 81 -6.90 17.75 17.73
C SER A 81 -8.10 17.28 16.88
N PRO A 82 -7.83 16.76 15.68
CA PRO A 82 -8.89 16.29 14.80
C PRO A 82 -9.65 15.14 15.47
N ARG A 83 -10.97 15.28 15.60
CA ARG A 83 -11.80 14.24 16.21
C ARG A 83 -12.13 13.18 15.16
N ILE A 84 -11.91 11.92 15.48
CA ILE A 84 -12.35 10.80 14.65
C ILE A 84 -13.89 10.77 14.62
N ILE A 85 -14.45 10.89 13.42
CA ILE A 85 -15.89 10.79 13.16
C ILE A 85 -16.28 9.33 12.93
N THR A 86 -15.55 8.66 12.05
CA THR A 86 -15.77 7.26 11.69
C THR A 86 -14.49 6.66 11.12
N SER A 87 -14.47 5.34 11.00
CA SER A 87 -13.41 4.59 10.36
C SER A 87 -13.98 3.41 9.59
N GLY A 88 -13.14 2.82 8.75
CA GLY A 88 -13.35 1.54 8.10
C GLY A 88 -12.05 0.75 8.16
N VAL A 89 -12.17 -0.57 8.31
CA VAL A 89 -11.01 -1.48 8.31
C VAL A 89 -11.30 -2.60 7.33
N GLN A 90 -10.32 -2.92 6.51
CA GLN A 90 -10.36 -4.11 5.68
C GLN A 90 -8.98 -4.78 5.67
N CYS A 91 -8.99 -6.09 5.86
CA CYS A 91 -7.80 -6.91 5.79
C CYS A 91 -7.86 -7.83 4.57
N VAL A 92 -6.69 -8.08 3.98
CA VAL A 92 -6.53 -8.99 2.83
C VAL A 92 -5.28 -9.84 3.01
N ILE A 93 -5.30 -11.06 2.48
CA ILE A 93 -4.12 -11.91 2.32
C ILE A 93 -3.88 -12.03 0.82
N PRO A 94 -3.10 -11.12 0.21
CA PRO A 94 -2.88 -11.14 -1.23
C PRO A 94 -2.00 -12.34 -1.61
N GLN A 95 -2.13 -12.85 -2.82
CA GLN A 95 -1.17 -13.81 -3.38
C GLN A 95 0.10 -13.12 -3.91
N ARG A 96 -0.03 -11.83 -4.27
CA ARG A 96 1.04 -10.93 -4.70
C ARG A 96 0.70 -9.53 -4.19
N VAL A 97 1.66 -8.85 -3.56
CA VAL A 97 1.45 -7.50 -3.00
C VAL A 97 1.25 -6.47 -4.11
N GLU A 98 2.13 -6.44 -5.11
CA GLU A 98 2.08 -5.43 -6.17
C GLU A 98 0.76 -5.52 -6.95
N GLY A 99 -0.02 -4.43 -6.94
CA GLY A 99 -1.31 -4.35 -7.60
C GLY A 99 -2.48 -4.95 -6.82
N ALA A 100 -2.25 -5.55 -5.65
CA ALA A 100 -3.35 -6.05 -4.82
C ALA A 100 -4.28 -4.89 -4.41
N THR A 101 -5.58 -5.14 -4.43
CA THR A 101 -6.58 -4.11 -4.13
C THR A 101 -7.23 -4.36 -2.78
N VAL A 102 -7.35 -3.30 -1.98
CA VAL A 102 -8.10 -3.30 -0.72
C VAL A 102 -9.25 -2.30 -0.84
N VAL A 103 -10.47 -2.76 -0.55
CA VAL A 103 -11.68 -1.92 -0.57
C VAL A 103 -12.16 -1.73 0.86
N ILE A 104 -12.18 -0.48 1.32
CA ILE A 104 -12.56 -0.10 2.67
C ILE A 104 -13.82 0.75 2.58
N ARG A 105 -14.88 0.39 3.30
CA ARG A 105 -16.08 1.23 3.41
C ARG A 105 -16.16 1.83 4.80
N SER A 106 -16.52 3.10 4.90
CA SER A 106 -16.77 3.74 6.20
C SER A 106 -17.87 3.00 6.96
N SER A 107 -17.69 2.85 8.28
CA SER A 107 -18.66 2.17 9.15
C SER A 107 -19.95 2.99 9.36
N ALA A 108 -19.90 4.30 9.11
CA ALA A 108 -21.02 5.22 9.16
C ALA A 108 -20.94 6.27 8.03
N PRO A 109 -22.04 7.01 7.76
CA PRO A 109 -22.02 8.16 6.86
C PRO A 109 -20.95 9.20 7.26
N VAL A 110 -20.27 9.79 6.28
CA VAL A 110 -19.16 10.73 6.49
C VAL A 110 -19.61 12.16 6.14
N PRO A 111 -19.50 13.16 7.02
CA PRO A 111 -19.76 14.56 6.67
C PRO A 111 -18.90 15.04 5.49
N ARG A 112 -19.40 15.99 4.69
CA ARG A 112 -18.72 16.43 3.45
C ARG A 112 -17.36 17.09 3.70
N GLU A 113 -17.22 17.84 4.79
CA GLU A 113 -15.98 18.53 5.16
C GLU A 113 -15.16 17.69 6.16
N SER A 114 -14.90 16.42 5.86
CA SER A 114 -14.10 15.55 6.72
C SER A 114 -12.73 15.27 6.09
N GLY A 115 -11.67 15.36 6.90
CA GLY A 115 -10.35 14.88 6.49
C GLY A 115 -10.32 13.35 6.43
N LEU A 116 -9.52 12.77 5.52
CA LEU A 116 -9.31 11.33 5.38
C LEU A 116 -7.85 10.98 5.71
N THR A 117 -7.62 9.88 6.39
CA THR A 117 -6.28 9.30 6.58
C THR A 117 -6.35 7.80 6.33
N ILE A 118 -5.40 7.24 5.56
CA ILE A 118 -5.36 5.82 5.22
C ILE A 118 -4.07 5.21 5.74
N ARG A 119 -4.16 4.27 6.68
CA ARG A 119 -2.99 3.59 7.26
C ARG A 119 -2.99 2.12 6.92
N LEU A 120 -1.81 1.56 6.71
CA LEU A 120 -1.58 0.12 6.59
C LEU A 120 -0.89 -0.37 7.88
N GLY A 121 -1.56 -1.24 8.66
CA GLY A 121 -1.01 -1.89 9.86
C GLY A 121 -0.24 -1.01 10.86
N ASP A 122 0.66 -1.66 11.62
CA ASP A 122 1.50 -1.05 12.68
C ASP A 122 2.61 -0.14 12.13
N THR A 123 2.89 -0.21 10.83
CA THR A 123 3.89 0.64 10.14
C THR A 123 3.18 1.58 9.16
N PRO A 124 2.75 2.77 9.61
CA PRO A 124 1.93 3.65 8.80
C PRO A 124 2.76 4.25 7.65
N ARG A 125 2.39 3.94 6.41
CA ARG A 125 2.59 4.87 5.30
C ARG A 125 1.34 4.91 4.45
N VAL A 126 0.50 5.91 4.71
CA VAL A 126 -0.01 6.88 3.74
C VAL A 126 -0.78 7.98 4.50
N VAL A 127 -0.59 9.23 4.10
CA VAL A 127 -1.43 10.36 4.51
C VAL A 127 -1.98 10.90 3.20
N ILE A 128 -3.29 10.81 2.99
CA ILE A 128 -3.94 11.45 1.85
C ILE A 128 -4.59 12.71 2.39
N ASP A 129 -3.98 13.85 2.13
CA ASP A 129 -4.65 15.13 2.36
C ASP A 129 -5.69 15.29 1.25
N SER A 130 -6.98 15.22 1.61
CA SER A 130 -8.06 15.48 0.66
C SER A 130 -8.10 17.00 0.43
N PRO A 131 -8.05 17.49 -0.83
CA PRO A 131 -8.33 18.89 -1.12
C PRO A 131 -9.77 19.27 -0.78
#